data_AF-A0A529NUU7-F1
#
_entry.id   AF-A0A529NUU7-F1
#
_cell.length_a   1.000
_cell.length_b   1.000
_cell.length_c   1.000
_cell.angle_alpha   90.00
_cell.angle_beta   90.00
_cell.angle_gamma   90.00
#
_symmetry.space_group_name_H-M   'P 1'
#
loop_
_entity.id
_entity.type
_entity.pdbx_description
1 polymer ?
#
loop_
_entity_poly.entity_id
_entity_poly.type
_entity_poly.pdbx_seq_one_letter_code
_entity_poly.pdbx_strand_id
1 'polypeptide(L)'
;FESNESIILIAATNRPDVLDPALLRPGRFDRQVVVPNPDIVGREKILKVHVRNVPLAPNVDLKVIARGTPGFSGADLMNLVNESALMAARRNKRLVTMAEFEDAKDKIMMGAERRSSAMTQAEKELTAYHEAGHAILALNVPTADPLHKATIIPRGRALGMVMQLPEGDRYSMSYKYMISRLAIMMGGRVAEEFKFGKENITSGASSDIEQATKLARAMVTRWGFSDKLGHV
;
A
#
# COMPACT_ATOMS: atom_id res chain seq x y z
N PHE A 1 -9.00 46.19 18.21
CA PHE A 1 -9.56 44.89 18.59
C PHE A 1 -9.37 44.75 20.09
N GLU A 2 -10.46 44.69 20.86
CA GLU A 2 -10.41 44.58 22.32
C GLU A 2 -9.87 43.21 22.73
N SER A 3 -8.82 43.24 23.54
CA SER A 3 -8.09 42.08 24.04
C SER A 3 -8.72 41.55 25.32
N ASN A 4 -9.92 40.94 25.23
CA ASN A 4 -10.59 40.40 26.43
C ASN A 4 -11.45 39.13 26.25
N GLU A 5 -11.24 38.33 25.21
CA GLU A 5 -11.81 36.97 25.14
C GLU A 5 -10.71 35.94 24.90
N SER A 6 -10.59 34.95 25.79
CA SER A 6 -9.67 33.82 25.67
C SER A 6 -10.21 32.78 24.68
N ILE A 7 -10.50 33.20 23.44
CA ILE A 7 -11.00 32.33 22.38
C ILE A 7 -9.81 31.77 21.59
N ILE A 8 -9.75 30.44 21.52
CA ILE A 8 -8.79 29.72 20.65
C ILE A 8 -9.58 29.17 19.46
N LEU A 9 -9.19 29.56 18.25
CA LEU A 9 -9.77 29.06 17.01
C LEU A 9 -8.85 28.00 16.38
N ILE A 10 -9.40 26.82 16.07
CA ILE A 10 -8.69 25.72 15.41
C ILE A 10 -9.47 25.34 14.14
N ALA A 11 -8.75 25.19 13.03
CA ALA A 11 -9.30 24.72 11.75
C ALA A 11 -8.39 23.64 11.15
N ALA A 12 -8.97 22.76 10.32
CA ALA A 12 -8.24 21.73 9.60
C ALA A 12 -8.54 21.82 8.10
N THR A 13 -7.51 21.66 7.27
CA THR A 13 -7.63 21.57 5.80
C THR A 13 -6.63 20.57 5.25
N ASN A 14 -7.01 19.85 4.20
CA ASN A 14 -6.10 19.04 3.39
C ASN A 14 -5.55 19.81 2.18
N ARG A 15 -6.01 21.05 1.97
CA ARG A 15 -5.61 21.95 0.88
C ARG A 15 -5.22 23.32 1.43
N PRO A 16 -4.05 23.46 2.06
CA PRO A 16 -3.58 24.77 2.50
C PRO A 16 -3.28 25.71 1.31
N ASP A 17 -3.04 25.15 0.12
CA ASP A 17 -2.76 25.85 -1.14
C ASP A 17 -3.92 26.72 -1.65
N VAL A 18 -5.16 26.38 -1.30
CA VAL A 18 -6.36 27.12 -1.76
C VAL A 18 -6.88 28.14 -0.75
N LEU A 19 -6.30 28.20 0.44
CA LEU A 19 -6.72 29.16 1.45
C LEU A 19 -6.29 30.56 1.04
N ASP A 20 -7.17 31.54 1.27
CA ASP A 20 -6.82 32.95 1.10
C ASP A 20 -5.60 33.27 1.99
N PRO A 21 -4.48 33.77 1.42
CA PRO A 21 -3.30 34.14 2.20
C PRO A 21 -3.59 35.15 3.32
N ALA A 22 -4.67 35.92 3.22
CA ALA A 22 -5.11 36.82 4.27
C ALA A 22 -5.45 36.06 5.57
N LEU A 23 -5.97 34.84 5.50
CA LEU A 23 -6.30 34.02 6.69
C LEU A 23 -5.05 33.57 7.46
N LEU A 24 -3.90 33.45 6.78
CA LEU A 24 -2.64 32.97 7.34
C LEU A 24 -1.76 34.08 7.95
N ARG A 25 -2.24 35.33 7.94
CA ARG A 25 -1.50 36.48 8.48
C ARG A 25 -1.47 36.45 10.03
N PRO A 26 -0.41 37.03 10.66
CA PRO A 26 -0.32 37.17 12.11
C PRO A 26 -1.60 37.72 12.76
N GLY A 27 -2.03 37.12 13.87
CA GLY A 27 -3.29 37.46 14.55
C GLY A 27 -4.56 36.80 13.99
N ARG A 28 -4.40 35.84 13.06
CA ARG A 28 -5.49 34.99 12.51
C ARG A 28 -5.09 33.51 12.66
N PHE A 29 -4.97 32.75 11.57
CA PHE A 29 -4.37 31.40 11.58
C PHE A 29 -2.86 31.49 11.39
N ASP A 30 -2.19 32.07 12.37
CA ASP A 30 -0.75 32.33 12.33
C ASP A 30 0.11 31.14 12.77
N ARG A 31 -0.49 30.13 13.40
CA ARG A 31 0.15 28.84 13.72
C ARG A 31 -0.39 27.72 12.86
N GLN A 32 0.52 27.00 12.23
CA GLN A 32 0.22 25.81 11.45
C GLN A 32 0.87 24.60 12.10
N VAL A 33 0.07 23.54 12.30
CA VAL A 33 0.54 22.25 12.79
C VAL A 33 0.26 21.23 11.71
N VAL A 34 1.32 20.68 11.11
CA VAL A 34 1.20 19.64 10.09
C VAL A 34 1.00 18.30 10.79
N VAL A 35 -0.09 17.60 10.44
CA VAL A 35 -0.37 16.24 10.90
C VAL A 35 -0.13 15.29 9.73
N PRO A 36 1.04 14.66 9.62
CA PRO A 36 1.32 13.72 8.54
C PRO A 36 0.60 12.39 8.77
N ASN A 37 0.58 11.54 7.74
CA ASN A 37 0.18 10.15 7.91
C ASN A 37 1.12 9.43 8.92
N PRO A 38 0.58 8.49 9.71
CA PRO A 38 1.35 7.77 10.72
C PRO A 38 2.42 6.85 10.12
N ASP A 39 3.57 6.78 10.81
CA ASP A 39 4.61 5.76 10.61
C ASP A 39 4.15 4.38 11.11
N ILE A 40 4.93 3.31 10.92
CA ILE A 40 4.56 1.94 11.33
C ILE A 40 4.17 1.89 12.82
N VAL A 41 4.94 2.57 13.68
CA VAL A 41 4.69 2.58 15.13
C VAL A 41 3.39 3.34 15.45
N GLY A 42 3.15 4.45 14.78
CA GLY A 42 1.91 5.22 14.84
C GLY A 42 0.71 4.42 14.37
N ARG A 43 0.83 3.69 13.26
CA ARG A 43 -0.23 2.79 12.76
C ARG A 43 -0.54 1.68 13.75
N GLU A 44 0.48 1.06 14.34
CA GLU A 44 0.29 0.06 15.40
C GLU A 44 -0.45 0.65 16.62
N LYS A 45 -0.08 1.86 17.06
CA LYS A 45 -0.75 2.55 18.18
C LYS A 45 -2.21 2.89 17.85
N ILE A 46 -2.48 3.36 16.63
CA ILE A 46 -3.85 3.66 16.17
C ILE A 46 -4.68 2.38 16.11
N LEU A 47 -4.13 1.29 15.56
CA LEU A 47 -4.79 -0.02 15.56
C LEU A 47 -5.10 -0.46 16.99
N LYS A 48 -4.15 -0.35 17.93
CA LYS A 48 -4.37 -0.66 19.36
C LYS A 48 -5.51 0.12 19.99
N VAL A 49 -5.77 1.36 19.56
CA VAL A 49 -6.93 2.14 20.03
C VAL A 49 -8.23 1.59 19.45
N HIS A 50 -8.28 1.34 18.14
CA HIS A 50 -9.50 0.92 17.47
C HIS A 50 -9.91 -0.52 17.76
N VAL A 51 -8.98 -1.41 18.11
CA VAL A 51 -9.29 -2.80 18.45
C VAL A 51 -9.75 -3.01 19.90
N ARG A 52 -9.73 -1.99 20.78
CA ARG A 52 -10.06 -2.16 22.21
C ARG A 52 -11.41 -2.80 22.46
N ASN A 53 -12.39 -2.50 21.62
CA ASN A 53 -13.76 -2.99 21.74
C ASN A 53 -14.07 -4.14 20.77
N VAL A 54 -13.04 -4.71 20.12
CA VAL A 54 -13.18 -5.81 19.16
C VAL A 54 -12.64 -7.09 19.81
N PRO A 55 -13.41 -8.19 19.85
CA PRO A 55 -12.94 -9.43 20.45
C PRO A 55 -11.91 -10.09 19.53
N LEU A 56 -10.62 -9.87 19.82
CA LEU A 56 -9.50 -10.41 19.04
C LEU A 56 -9.14 -11.84 19.47
N ALA A 57 -8.74 -12.66 18.50
CA ALA A 57 -8.10 -13.93 18.78
C ALA A 57 -6.62 -13.74 19.17
N PRO A 58 -6.01 -14.67 19.93
CA PRO A 58 -4.61 -14.57 20.38
C PRO A 58 -3.58 -14.51 19.24
N ASN A 59 -3.95 -14.96 18.05
CA ASN A 59 -3.06 -14.97 16.89
C ASN A 59 -2.95 -13.61 16.17
N VAL A 60 -3.64 -12.57 16.64
CA VAL A 60 -3.65 -11.25 16.01
C VAL A 60 -2.39 -10.45 16.34
N ASP A 61 -1.54 -10.26 15.33
CA ASP A 61 -0.37 -9.40 15.40
C ASP A 61 -0.61 -8.07 14.65
N LEU A 62 -0.87 -7.02 15.43
CA LEU A 62 -1.10 -5.67 14.90
C LEU A 62 0.15 -5.07 14.23
N LYS A 63 1.36 -5.54 14.56
CA LYS A 63 2.60 -5.07 13.94
C LYS A 63 2.71 -5.55 12.50
N VAL A 64 2.25 -6.78 12.21
CA VAL A 64 2.15 -7.29 10.82
C VAL A 64 1.17 -6.45 10.02
N ILE A 65 0.01 -6.12 10.61
CA ILE A 65 -1.01 -5.29 9.96
C ILE A 65 -0.50 -3.87 9.70
N ALA A 66 0.20 -3.26 10.67
CA ALA A 66 0.79 -1.94 10.53
C ALA A 66 1.85 -1.88 9.41
N ARG A 67 2.68 -2.93 9.26
CA ARG A 67 3.63 -3.05 8.15
C ARG A 67 2.93 -3.18 6.80
N GLY A 68 1.77 -3.84 6.75
CA GLY A 68 0.98 -4.04 5.54
C GLY A 68 0.05 -2.90 5.14
N THR A 69 0.04 -1.80 5.88
CA THR A 69 -0.83 -0.65 5.64
C THR A 69 -0.04 0.66 5.41
N PRO A 70 1.02 0.67 4.58
CA PRO A 70 1.77 1.88 4.32
C PRO A 70 0.88 2.97 3.71
N GLY A 71 1.00 4.19 4.23
CA GLY A 71 0.24 5.34 3.76
C GLY A 71 -1.20 5.43 4.28
N PHE A 72 -1.67 4.46 5.07
CA PHE A 72 -3.01 4.52 5.67
C PHE A 72 -3.11 5.65 6.69
N SER A 73 -4.19 6.42 6.61
CA SER A 73 -4.57 7.39 7.64
C SER A 73 -5.19 6.70 8.86
N GLY A 74 -5.42 7.45 9.94
CA GLY A 74 -6.13 6.93 11.11
C GLY A 74 -7.55 6.44 10.77
N ALA A 75 -8.23 7.12 9.86
CA ALA A 75 -9.55 6.72 9.38
C ALA A 75 -9.51 5.40 8.58
N ASP A 76 -8.48 5.21 7.75
CA ASP A 76 -8.32 3.97 6.98
C ASP A 76 -8.07 2.77 7.89
N LEU A 77 -7.27 2.95 8.96
CA LEU A 77 -7.01 1.91 9.96
C LEU A 77 -8.26 1.59 10.80
N MET A 78 -9.05 2.59 11.16
CA MET A 78 -10.35 2.37 11.80
C MET A 78 -11.28 1.56 10.89
N ASN A 79 -11.34 1.93 9.60
CA ASN A 79 -12.13 1.21 8.62
C ASN A 79 -11.66 -0.24 8.45
N LEU A 80 -10.34 -0.48 8.44
CA LEU A 80 -9.76 -1.83 8.41
C LEU A 80 -10.23 -2.69 9.59
N VAL A 81 -10.20 -2.14 10.81
CA VAL A 81 -10.68 -2.86 12.01
C VAL A 81 -12.17 -3.18 11.89
N ASN A 82 -12.99 -2.24 11.44
CA ASN A 82 -14.42 -2.44 11.25
C ASN A 82 -14.72 -3.51 10.19
N GLU A 83 -14.06 -3.46 9.04
CA GLU A 83 -14.20 -4.46 7.98
C GLU A 83 -13.80 -5.85 8.46
N SER A 84 -12.74 -5.95 9.27
CA SER A 84 -12.30 -7.21 9.87
C SER A 84 -13.36 -7.80 10.80
N ALA A 85 -13.97 -6.95 11.64
CA ALA A 85 -15.06 -7.36 12.53
C ALA A 85 -16.32 -7.79 11.75
N LEU A 86 -16.69 -7.06 10.71
CA LEU A 86 -17.80 -7.42 9.82
C LEU A 86 -17.57 -8.76 9.11
N MET A 87 -16.33 -9.04 8.68
CA MET A 87 -15.97 -10.32 8.08
C MET A 87 -16.07 -11.48 9.08
N ALA A 88 -15.62 -11.27 10.33
CA ALA A 88 -15.77 -12.26 11.38
C ALA A 88 -17.25 -12.57 11.65
N ALA A 89 -18.09 -11.53 11.77
CA ALA A 89 -19.52 -11.66 11.98
C ALA A 89 -20.21 -12.40 10.81
N ARG A 90 -19.88 -12.07 9.55
CA ARG A 90 -20.40 -12.77 8.36
C ARG A 90 -20.00 -14.25 8.31
N ARG A 91 -18.88 -14.61 8.93
CA ARG A 91 -18.39 -15.99 9.04
C ARG A 91 -18.90 -16.70 10.31
N ASN A 92 -19.83 -16.09 11.05
CA ASN A 92 -20.33 -16.58 12.33
C ASN A 92 -19.20 -16.87 13.35
N LYS A 93 -18.10 -16.12 13.29
CA LYS A 93 -16.99 -16.23 14.25
C LYS A 93 -17.24 -15.30 15.43
N ARG A 94 -16.92 -15.78 16.65
CA ARG A 94 -16.98 -14.98 17.88
C ARG A 94 -15.77 -14.08 18.09
N LEU A 95 -14.62 -14.45 17.51
CA LEU A 95 -13.36 -13.73 17.60
C LEU A 95 -12.89 -13.32 16.21
N VAL A 96 -12.32 -12.12 16.10
CA VAL A 96 -11.64 -11.64 14.88
C VAL A 96 -10.22 -12.18 14.87
N THR A 97 -9.85 -12.89 13.81
CA THR A 97 -8.52 -13.49 13.67
C THR A 97 -7.68 -12.73 12.64
N MET A 98 -6.38 -13.05 12.53
CA MET A 98 -5.53 -12.48 11.46
C MET A 98 -6.08 -12.70 10.06
N ALA A 99 -6.80 -13.79 9.81
CA ALA A 99 -7.38 -14.06 8.51
C ALA A 99 -8.39 -12.98 8.10
N GLU A 100 -9.23 -12.52 9.05
CA GLU A 100 -10.18 -11.44 8.78
C GLU A 100 -9.49 -10.10 8.55
N PHE A 101 -8.39 -9.82 9.26
CA PHE A 101 -7.59 -8.62 9.01
C PHE A 101 -6.90 -8.65 7.64
N GLU A 102 -6.32 -9.78 7.25
CA GLU A 102 -5.71 -9.96 5.93
C GLU A 102 -6.75 -9.84 4.81
N ASP A 103 -7.93 -10.45 4.97
CA ASP A 103 -9.01 -10.34 3.98
C ASP A 103 -9.61 -8.93 3.90
N ALA A 104 -9.74 -8.23 5.03
CA ALA A 104 -10.20 -6.85 5.08
C ALA A 104 -9.20 -5.89 4.43
N LYS A 105 -7.90 -6.09 4.69
CA LYS A 105 -6.81 -5.35 4.06
C LYS A 105 -6.83 -5.56 2.54
N ASP A 106 -6.91 -6.81 2.09
CA ASP A 106 -7.03 -7.16 0.68
C ASP A 106 -8.25 -6.47 0.04
N LYS A 107 -9.40 -6.47 0.73
CA LYS A 107 -10.62 -5.82 0.25
C LYS A 107 -10.45 -4.31 0.12
N ILE A 108 -9.79 -3.65 1.07
CA ILE A 108 -9.56 -2.20 1.03
C ILE A 108 -8.56 -1.84 -0.08
N MET A 109 -7.50 -2.63 -0.26
CA MET A 109 -6.46 -2.35 -1.24
C MET A 109 -6.86 -2.69 -2.68
N MET A 110 -7.51 -3.83 -2.90
CA MET A 110 -7.81 -4.35 -4.25
C MET A 110 -9.29 -4.33 -4.61
N GLY A 111 -10.19 -4.15 -3.63
CA GLY A 111 -11.63 -4.30 -3.78
C GLY A 111 -12.15 -5.68 -3.39
N ALA A 112 -13.46 -5.88 -3.52
CA ALA A 112 -14.11 -7.12 -3.12
C ALA A 112 -13.69 -8.33 -3.99
N GLU A 113 -13.68 -9.51 -3.38
CA GLU A 113 -13.45 -10.79 -4.05
C GLU A 113 -14.49 -11.06 -5.13
N ARG A 114 -14.04 -11.44 -6.33
CA ARG A 114 -14.93 -11.78 -7.45
C ARG A 114 -15.20 -13.28 -7.47
N ARG A 115 -16.28 -13.70 -6.79
CA ARG A 115 -16.71 -15.11 -6.78
C ARG A 115 -17.43 -15.57 -8.04
N SER A 116 -18.04 -14.64 -8.79
CA SER A 116 -18.89 -14.94 -9.96
C SER A 116 -18.19 -14.83 -11.31
N SER A 117 -16.97 -14.26 -11.37
CA SER A 117 -16.21 -14.22 -12.61
C SER A 117 -15.39 -15.50 -12.74
N ALA A 118 -15.93 -16.46 -13.47
CA ALA A 118 -15.20 -17.67 -13.84
C ALA A 118 -14.09 -17.29 -14.83
N MET A 119 -12.89 -17.01 -14.31
CA MET A 119 -11.69 -17.01 -15.14
C MET A 119 -11.54 -18.40 -15.76
N THR A 120 -11.26 -18.43 -17.07
CA THR A 120 -10.90 -19.64 -17.78
C THR A 120 -9.63 -20.25 -17.17
N GLN A 121 -9.40 -21.54 -17.42
CA GLN A 121 -8.19 -22.20 -16.92
C GLN A 121 -6.91 -21.55 -17.48
N ALA A 122 -6.94 -21.09 -18.74
CA ALA A 122 -5.83 -20.38 -19.38
C ALA A 122 -5.54 -19.03 -18.69
N GLU A 123 -6.55 -18.24 -18.35
CA GLU A 123 -6.37 -16.96 -17.64
C GLU A 123 -5.82 -17.18 -16.22
N LYS A 124 -6.27 -18.22 -15.53
CA LYS A 124 -5.74 -18.60 -14.21
C LYS A 124 -4.28 -19.02 -14.30
N GLU A 125 -3.92 -19.83 -15.29
CA GLU A 125 -2.54 -20.24 -15.51
C GLU A 125 -1.66 -19.03 -15.82
N LEU A 126 -2.11 -18.15 -16.73
CA LEU A 126 -1.39 -16.93 -17.07
C LEU A 126 -1.14 -16.05 -15.85
N THR A 127 -2.18 -15.81 -15.05
CA THR A 127 -2.07 -15.05 -13.80
C THR A 127 -1.13 -15.74 -12.82
N ALA A 128 -1.17 -17.07 -12.70
CA ALA A 128 -0.27 -17.81 -11.82
C ALA A 128 1.20 -17.65 -12.21
N TYR A 129 1.54 -17.73 -13.51
CA TYR A 129 2.90 -17.48 -13.98
C TYR A 129 3.31 -16.02 -13.78
N HIS A 130 2.41 -15.07 -14.00
CA HIS A 130 2.64 -13.66 -13.76
C HIS A 130 3.02 -13.37 -12.29
N GLU A 131 2.17 -13.79 -11.35
CA GLU A 131 2.42 -13.61 -9.92
C GLU A 131 3.64 -14.41 -9.46
N ALA A 132 3.86 -15.62 -10.01
CA ALA A 132 5.07 -16.40 -9.72
C ALA A 132 6.35 -15.66 -10.16
N GLY A 133 6.31 -14.95 -11.30
CA GLY A 133 7.42 -14.13 -11.77
C GLY A 133 7.81 -13.04 -10.76
N HIS A 134 6.81 -12.30 -10.24
CA HIS A 134 7.03 -11.33 -9.17
C HIS A 134 7.59 -11.97 -7.90
N ALA A 135 7.00 -13.08 -7.46
CA ALA A 135 7.39 -13.77 -6.22
C ALA A 135 8.81 -14.34 -6.30
N ILE A 136 9.16 -15.00 -7.40
CA ILE A 136 10.49 -15.58 -7.60
C ILE A 136 11.53 -14.47 -7.62
N LEU A 137 11.31 -13.37 -8.36
CA LEU A 137 12.27 -12.27 -8.34
C LEU A 137 12.38 -11.63 -6.97
N ALA A 138 11.27 -11.43 -6.25
CA ALA A 138 11.28 -10.90 -4.89
C ALA A 138 12.18 -11.70 -3.94
N LEU A 139 12.24 -13.02 -4.11
CA LEU A 139 13.05 -13.91 -3.29
C LEU A 139 14.53 -13.96 -3.70
N ASN A 140 14.86 -13.62 -4.95
CA ASN A 140 16.20 -13.84 -5.52
C ASN A 140 16.98 -12.55 -5.81
N VAL A 141 16.33 -11.39 -5.85
CA VAL A 141 17.04 -10.13 -6.06
C VAL A 141 17.92 -9.77 -4.86
N PRO A 142 19.02 -9.01 -5.06
CA PRO A 142 19.98 -8.74 -4.00
C PRO A 142 19.44 -7.99 -2.78
N THR A 143 18.37 -7.19 -2.95
CA THR A 143 17.71 -6.45 -1.87
C THR A 143 16.23 -6.27 -2.19
N ALA A 144 15.34 -6.84 -1.38
CA ALA A 144 13.90 -6.64 -1.47
C ALA A 144 13.28 -6.62 -0.07
N ASP A 145 12.03 -6.16 0.01
CA ASP A 145 11.26 -6.36 1.22
C ASP A 145 10.77 -7.82 1.27
N PRO A 146 10.69 -8.45 2.46
CA PRO A 146 10.25 -9.83 2.59
C PRO A 146 8.90 -10.09 1.91
N LEU A 147 8.83 -11.20 1.17
CA LEU A 147 7.59 -11.70 0.59
C LEU A 147 6.62 -12.10 1.72
N HIS A 148 5.41 -11.56 1.68
CA HIS A 148 4.37 -11.82 2.69
C HIS A 148 3.24 -12.68 2.15
N LYS A 149 2.79 -12.41 0.91
CA LYS A 149 1.65 -13.10 0.32
C LYS A 149 1.76 -13.12 -1.20
N ALA A 150 1.36 -14.23 -1.81
CA ALA A 150 1.13 -14.34 -3.24
C ALA A 150 -0.23 -15.01 -3.47
N THR A 151 -1.07 -14.45 -4.33
CA THR A 151 -2.42 -14.95 -4.60
C THR A 151 -2.82 -14.73 -6.05
N ILE A 152 -3.62 -15.65 -6.59
CA ILE A 152 -4.26 -15.56 -7.91
C ILE A 152 -5.79 -15.39 -7.79
N ILE A 153 -6.26 -15.04 -6.60
CA ILE A 153 -7.68 -14.82 -6.34
C ILE A 153 -8.06 -13.42 -6.83
N PRO A 154 -8.97 -13.29 -7.81
CA PRO A 154 -9.31 -11.99 -8.38
C PRO A 154 -10.08 -11.13 -7.39
N ARG A 155 -9.66 -9.87 -7.25
CA ARG A 155 -10.27 -8.86 -6.37
C ARG A 155 -10.37 -7.53 -7.10
N GLY A 156 -11.57 -6.95 -7.13
CA GLY A 156 -11.86 -5.72 -7.87
C GLY A 156 -11.35 -5.78 -9.32
N ARG A 157 -10.34 -4.95 -9.65
CA ARG A 157 -9.68 -4.92 -10.97
C ARG A 157 -8.43 -5.79 -11.07
N ALA A 158 -7.89 -6.27 -9.96
CA ALA A 158 -6.72 -7.13 -9.92
C ALA A 158 -7.10 -8.61 -10.10
N LEU A 159 -6.28 -9.37 -10.85
CA LEU A 159 -6.46 -10.80 -11.06
C LEU A 159 -5.61 -11.65 -10.10
N GLY A 160 -4.50 -11.09 -9.62
CA GLY A 160 -3.62 -11.65 -8.62
C GLY A 160 -2.87 -10.52 -7.91
N MET A 161 -2.05 -10.90 -6.93
CA MET A 161 -1.14 -9.97 -6.26
C MET A 161 0.00 -10.71 -5.56
N VAL A 162 1.21 -10.16 -5.68
CA VAL A 162 2.34 -10.42 -4.79
C VAL A 162 2.57 -9.23 -3.86
N MET A 163 2.45 -9.48 -2.56
CA MET A 163 2.65 -8.48 -1.51
C MET A 163 3.97 -8.71 -0.77
N GLN A 164 4.76 -7.64 -0.67
CA GLN A 164 5.94 -7.56 0.19
C GLN A 164 5.64 -6.68 1.39
N LEU A 165 6.20 -7.02 2.55
CA LEU A 165 6.07 -6.21 3.77
C LEU A 165 7.41 -5.61 4.17
N PRO A 166 7.54 -4.28 4.21
CA PRO A 166 8.75 -3.64 4.70
C PRO A 166 8.95 -3.96 6.19
N GLU A 167 10.19 -4.22 6.60
CA GLU A 167 10.53 -4.45 8.01
C GLU A 167 10.50 -3.15 8.84
N GLY A 168 10.65 -2.00 8.18
CA GLY A 168 10.63 -0.68 8.77
C GLY A 168 10.36 0.40 7.73
N ASP A 169 10.01 1.60 8.19
CA ASP A 169 9.83 2.75 7.29
C ASP A 169 11.21 3.18 6.76
N ARG A 170 11.26 3.50 5.46
CA ARG A 170 12.49 3.97 4.81
C ARG A 170 12.33 5.41 4.39
N TYR A 171 13.25 6.25 4.84
CA TYR A 171 13.34 7.65 4.43
C TYR A 171 14.02 7.82 3.06
N SER A 172 14.88 6.88 2.68
CA SER A 172 15.62 6.89 1.41
C SER A 172 15.77 5.48 0.83
N MET A 173 15.99 5.39 -0.49
CA MET A 173 16.23 4.12 -1.20
C MET A 173 17.62 4.12 -1.83
N SER A 174 18.37 3.02 -1.67
CA SER A 174 19.64 2.83 -2.36
C SER A 174 19.42 2.46 -3.83
N TYR A 175 20.39 2.78 -4.70
CA TYR A 175 20.35 2.39 -6.11
C TYR A 175 20.08 0.89 -6.29
N LYS A 176 20.79 0.05 -5.52
CA LYS A 176 20.65 -1.41 -5.52
C LYS A 176 19.20 -1.87 -5.21
N TYR A 177 18.54 -1.23 -4.25
CA TYR A 177 17.15 -1.52 -3.93
C TYR A 177 16.19 -1.06 -5.02
N MET A 178 16.42 0.11 -5.63
CA MET A 178 15.59 0.59 -6.73
C MET A 178 15.71 -0.31 -7.98
N ILE A 179 16.92 -0.76 -8.32
CA ILE A 179 17.12 -1.73 -9.41
C ILE A 179 16.42 -3.06 -9.09
N SER A 180 16.54 -3.56 -7.85
CA SER A 180 15.84 -4.77 -7.43
C SER A 180 14.32 -4.63 -7.54
N ARG A 181 13.76 -3.47 -7.15
CA ARG A 181 12.34 -3.14 -7.32
C ARG A 181 11.91 -3.10 -8.78
N LEU A 182 12.71 -2.48 -9.66
CA LEU A 182 12.45 -2.48 -11.11
C LEU A 182 12.44 -3.90 -11.68
N ALA A 183 13.38 -4.75 -11.27
CA ALA A 183 13.41 -6.15 -11.68
C ALA A 183 12.14 -6.89 -11.25
N ILE A 184 11.74 -6.75 -9.98
CA ILE A 184 10.51 -7.36 -9.46
C ILE A 184 9.29 -6.88 -10.26
N MET A 185 9.13 -5.58 -10.50
CA MET A 185 7.99 -5.03 -11.26
C MET A 185 7.91 -5.59 -12.69
N MET A 186 9.05 -5.90 -13.32
CA MET A 186 9.05 -6.51 -14.66
C MET A 186 8.89 -8.03 -14.63
N GLY A 187 8.91 -8.65 -13.45
CA GLY A 187 8.89 -10.11 -13.28
C GLY A 187 7.68 -10.79 -13.90
N GLY A 188 6.48 -10.25 -13.69
CA GLY A 188 5.25 -10.82 -14.24
C GLY A 188 5.26 -10.85 -15.77
N ARG A 189 5.62 -9.73 -16.41
CA ARG A 189 5.74 -9.61 -17.86
C ARG A 189 6.76 -10.60 -18.44
N VAL A 190 7.93 -10.73 -17.82
CA VAL A 190 8.99 -11.63 -18.28
C VAL A 190 8.58 -13.10 -18.10
N ALA A 191 7.90 -13.43 -17.00
CA ALA A 191 7.39 -14.78 -16.78
C ALA A 191 6.32 -15.18 -17.80
N GLU A 192 5.42 -14.26 -18.16
CA GLU A 192 4.46 -14.47 -19.25
C GLU A 192 5.18 -14.74 -20.58
N GLU A 193 6.14 -13.89 -20.95
CA GLU A 193 6.91 -14.04 -22.20
C GLU A 193 7.68 -15.36 -22.24
N PHE A 194 8.30 -15.74 -21.12
CA PHE A 194 9.07 -16.98 -21.03
C PHE A 194 8.21 -18.23 -21.19
N LYS A 195 7.01 -18.25 -20.59
CA LYS A 195 6.13 -19.42 -20.60
C LYS A 195 5.26 -19.51 -21.86
N PHE A 196 4.66 -18.39 -22.28
CA PHE A 196 3.64 -18.35 -23.33
C PHE A 196 4.17 -17.79 -24.65
N GLY A 197 5.38 -17.24 -24.68
CA GLY A 197 5.96 -16.63 -25.86
C GLY A 197 5.51 -15.19 -26.08
N LYS A 198 6.29 -14.45 -26.87
CA LYS A 198 6.14 -13.00 -27.05
C LYS A 198 4.81 -12.57 -27.66
N GLU A 199 4.21 -13.40 -28.50
CA GLU A 199 2.93 -13.12 -29.16
C GLU A 199 1.73 -13.22 -28.21
N ASN A 200 1.88 -13.92 -27.08
CA ASN A 200 0.80 -14.19 -26.13
C ASN A 200 0.86 -13.32 -24.88
N ILE A 201 1.74 -12.33 -24.83
CA ILE A 201 1.87 -11.49 -23.64
C ILE A 201 0.70 -10.50 -23.57
N THR A 202 0.14 -10.33 -22.38
CA THR A 202 -1.11 -9.60 -22.19
C THR A 202 -0.90 -8.14 -21.83
N SER A 203 -2.00 -7.38 -21.75
CA SER A 203 -2.06 -6.03 -21.19
C SER A 203 -2.11 -6.01 -19.65
N GLY A 204 -2.10 -7.18 -18.98
CA GLY A 204 -2.20 -7.31 -17.53
C GLY A 204 -1.07 -6.59 -16.77
N ALA A 205 0.15 -6.63 -17.31
CA ALA A 205 1.33 -5.99 -16.72
C ALA A 205 1.37 -4.44 -16.80
N SER A 206 0.30 -3.80 -17.28
CA SER A 206 0.27 -2.35 -17.51
C SER A 206 0.55 -1.53 -16.25
N SER A 207 0.00 -1.93 -15.10
CA SER A 207 0.22 -1.24 -13.83
C SER A 207 1.67 -1.37 -13.36
N ASP A 208 2.28 -2.53 -13.52
CA ASP A 208 3.68 -2.76 -13.11
C ASP A 208 4.65 -1.96 -14.00
N ILE A 209 4.38 -1.92 -15.30
CA ILE A 209 5.14 -1.12 -16.26
C ILE A 209 5.01 0.37 -15.94
N GLU A 210 3.81 0.85 -15.59
CA GLU A 210 3.60 2.24 -15.19
C GLU A 210 4.42 2.59 -13.93
N GLN A 211 4.37 1.73 -12.91
CA GLN A 211 5.14 1.92 -11.68
C GLN A 211 6.65 1.87 -11.92
N ALA A 212 7.11 0.90 -12.71
CA ALA A 212 8.51 0.78 -13.08
C ALA A 212 8.99 2.02 -13.86
N THR A 213 8.17 2.52 -14.79
CA THR A 213 8.46 3.74 -15.55
C THR A 213 8.57 4.95 -14.65
N LYS A 214 7.64 5.13 -13.70
CA LYS A 214 7.69 6.22 -12.72
C LYS A 214 8.96 6.17 -11.87
N LEU A 215 9.33 4.98 -11.39
CA LEU A 215 10.53 4.77 -10.59
C LEU A 215 11.80 5.06 -11.41
N ALA A 216 11.93 4.48 -12.59
CA ALA A 216 13.07 4.70 -13.47
C ALA A 216 13.21 6.18 -13.86
N ARG A 217 12.10 6.86 -14.16
CA ARG A 217 12.11 8.30 -14.43
C ARG A 217 12.59 9.10 -13.22
N ALA A 218 12.10 8.81 -12.01
CA ALA A 218 12.55 9.49 -10.80
C ALA A 218 14.05 9.25 -10.51
N MET A 219 14.53 8.01 -10.71
CA MET A 219 15.94 7.67 -10.61
C MET A 219 16.81 8.56 -11.49
N VAL A 220 16.37 8.79 -12.73
CA VAL A 220 17.12 9.56 -13.71
C VAL A 220 16.97 11.07 -13.48
N THR A 221 15.75 11.58 -13.28
CA THR A 221 15.47 13.03 -13.35
C THR A 221 15.38 13.73 -12.00
N ARG A 222 15.37 13.00 -10.88
CA ARG A 222 15.25 13.60 -9.53
C ARG A 222 16.37 13.19 -8.60
N TRP A 223 16.97 12.02 -8.83
CA TRP A 223 17.96 11.44 -7.93
C TRP A 223 19.33 11.23 -8.58
N GLY A 224 19.51 11.64 -9.84
CA GLY A 224 20.82 11.69 -10.48
C GLY A 224 21.52 10.34 -10.66
N PHE A 225 20.78 9.25 -10.88
CA PHE A 225 21.32 7.90 -11.11
C PHE A 225 21.65 7.59 -12.58
N SER A 226 21.77 8.61 -13.42
CA SER A 226 22.14 8.46 -14.83
C SER A 226 23.51 9.08 -15.07
N ASP A 227 24.52 8.27 -15.40
CA ASP A 227 25.87 8.75 -15.70
C ASP A 227 25.90 9.73 -16.88
N LYS A 228 24.95 9.61 -17.81
CA LYS A 228 24.83 10.50 -18.98
C LYS A 228 24.30 11.89 -18.63
N LEU A 229 23.43 11.99 -17.63
CA LEU A 229 22.87 13.29 -17.19
C LEU A 229 23.65 13.87 -16.00
N GLY A 230 24.28 13.03 -15.20
CA GLY A 230 24.96 13.41 -13.97
C GLY A 230 23.99 13.67 -12.81
N HIS A 231 24.46 14.42 -11.81
CA HIS A 231 23.72 14.74 -10.59
C HIS A 231 23.04 16.11 -10.70
N VAL A 232 22.02 16.20 -11.57
CA VAL A 232 21.26 17.43 -11.88
C VAL A 232 19.76 17.26 -11.66
#